data_AF-A0A453GR97-F1
#
_entry.id   AF-A0A453GR97-F1
#
_cell.length_a   1.000
_cell.length_b   1.000
_cell.length_c   1.000
_cell.angle_alpha   90.00
_cell.angle_beta   90.00
_cell.angle_gamma   90.00
#
_symmetry.space_group_name_H-M   'P 1'
#
loop_
_entity.id
_entity.type
_entity.pdbx_description
1 polymer ?
#
loop_
_entity_poly.entity_id
_entity_poly.type
_entity_poly.pdbx_seq_one_letter_code
_entity_poly.pdbx_strand_id
1 'polypeptide(L)'
;GNDIAWDVEKECFRTAAAAIGNFYALHPPILPNPSGKGIRLYKKNKDSMESAGQADNDLTSTDEDDMDQELVAEAEAAWAQREWTIQHVLFPSMRLFLKPPKSMATDGTFVQIASLDKLYKIFERC
;
A
#
# COMPACT_ATOMS: atom_id res chain seq x y z
N GLY A 1 -3.25 -5.92 26.40
CA GLY A 1 -4.72 -6.02 26.31
C GLY A 1 -5.40 -4.83 26.96
N ASN A 2 -4.98 -3.60 26.60
CA ASN A 2 -5.54 -2.36 27.13
C ASN A 2 -6.70 -1.82 26.27
N ASP A 3 -6.86 -2.32 25.05
CA ASP A 3 -7.86 -1.82 24.09
C ASP A 3 -9.22 -2.54 24.19
N ILE A 4 -9.33 -3.56 25.05
CA ILE A 4 -10.54 -4.36 25.22
C ILE A 4 -11.17 -4.02 26.57
N ALA A 5 -12.43 -3.60 26.55
CA ALA A 5 -13.20 -3.29 27.74
C ALA A 5 -13.85 -4.56 28.30
N TRP A 6 -13.17 -5.25 29.21
CA TRP A 6 -13.59 -6.58 29.71
C TRP A 6 -14.81 -6.56 30.63
N ASP A 7 -15.12 -5.43 31.26
CA ASP A 7 -16.10 -5.37 32.35
C ASP A 7 -17.56 -5.31 31.89
N VAL A 8 -17.81 -4.84 30.66
CA VAL A 8 -19.17 -4.64 30.12
C VAL A 8 -19.36 -5.50 28.87
N GLU A 9 -20.24 -6.50 28.93
CA GLU A 9 -20.42 -7.52 27.89
C GLU A 9 -20.48 -6.95 26.46
N LYS A 10 -21.37 -5.99 26.22
CA LYS A 10 -21.55 -5.37 24.90
C LYS A 10 -20.28 -4.68 24.40
N GLU A 11 -19.58 -3.97 25.28
CA GLU A 11 -18.36 -3.25 24.94
C GLU A 11 -17.17 -4.20 24.79
N CYS A 12 -17.13 -5.26 25.58
CA CYS A 12 -16.16 -6.35 25.46
C CYS A 12 -16.21 -6.96 24.05
N PHE A 13 -17.40 -7.41 23.61
CA PHE A 13 -17.54 -7.97 22.26
C PHE A 13 -17.24 -6.95 21.16
N ARG A 14 -17.70 -5.70 21.30
CA ARG A 14 -17.44 -4.64 20.32
C ARG A 14 -15.96 -4.34 20.17
N THR A 15 -15.25 -4.13 21.27
CA THR A 15 -13.83 -3.76 21.29
C THR A 15 -12.93 -4.93 20.93
N ALA A 16 -13.26 -6.15 21.34
CA ALA A 16 -12.56 -7.35 20.91
C ALA A 16 -12.71 -7.58 19.39
N ALA A 17 -13.93 -7.48 18.85
CA ALA A 17 -14.15 -7.61 17.41
C ALA A 17 -13.41 -6.51 16.62
N ALA A 18 -13.37 -5.28 17.13
CA ALA A 18 -12.61 -4.19 16.53
C ALA A 18 -11.10 -4.46 16.54
N ALA A 19 -10.55 -4.97 17.65
CA ALA A 19 -9.13 -5.32 17.75
C ALA A 19 -8.75 -6.43 16.77
N ILE A 20 -9.57 -7.46 16.65
CA ILE A 20 -9.39 -8.54 15.65
C ILE A 20 -9.50 -7.96 14.23
N GLY A 21 -10.49 -7.11 13.97
CA GLY A 21 -10.66 -6.45 12.68
C GLY A 21 -9.44 -5.62 12.28
N ASN A 22 -8.87 -4.86 13.22
CA ASN A 22 -7.65 -4.09 13.00
C ASN A 22 -6.43 -4.99 12.78
N PHE A 23 -6.30 -6.09 13.52
CA PHE A 23 -5.20 -7.04 13.35
C PHE A 23 -5.21 -7.73 11.97
N TYR A 24 -6.41 -8.08 11.47
CA TYR A 24 -6.58 -8.69 10.14
C TYR A 24 -6.71 -7.66 9.01
N ALA A 25 -6.65 -6.36 9.31
CA ALA A 25 -6.69 -5.34 8.28
C ALA A 25 -5.47 -5.48 7.36
N LEU A 26 -5.68 -5.36 6.05
CA LEU A 26 -4.59 -5.47 5.09
C LEU A 26 -3.77 -4.18 5.08
N HIS A 27 -2.60 -4.23 5.70
CA HIS A 27 -1.64 -3.14 5.68
C HIS A 27 -0.69 -3.23 4.47
N PRO A 28 -0.11 -2.10 4.02
CA PRO A 28 0.97 -2.12 3.05
C PRO A 28 2.17 -2.95 3.56
N PRO A 29 2.97 -3.57 2.67
CA PRO A 29 4.19 -4.25 3.07
C PRO A 29 5.17 -3.26 3.70
N ILE A 30 6.07 -3.77 4.53
CA ILE A 30 7.11 -2.96 5.20
C ILE A 30 8.07 -2.38 4.16
N LEU A 31 8.42 -3.18 3.16
CA LEU A 31 9.24 -2.73 2.03
C LEU A 31 8.43 -1.78 1.14
N PRO A 32 8.97 -0.60 0.78
CA PRO A 32 8.28 0.34 -0.10
C PRO A 32 7.94 -0.27 -1.47
N ASN A 33 7.04 0.34 -2.24
CA ASN A 33 6.74 -0.20 -3.58
C ASN A 33 7.94 0.06 -4.51
N PRO A 34 8.58 -0.97 -5.09
CA PRO A 34 9.70 -0.77 -6.00
C PRO A 34 9.27 -0.18 -7.35
N SER A 35 7.98 -0.14 -7.68
CA SER A 35 7.48 0.39 -8.95
C SER A 35 7.75 1.90 -9.12
N GLY A 36 8.10 2.29 -10.35
CA GLY A 36 8.30 3.69 -10.71
C GLY A 36 9.47 4.33 -9.95
N LYS A 37 9.23 5.50 -9.32
CA LYS A 37 10.28 6.23 -8.59
C LYS A 37 10.71 5.56 -7.28
N GLY A 38 9.94 4.59 -6.79
CA GLY A 38 10.20 3.90 -5.53
C GLY A 38 11.43 2.98 -5.57
N ILE A 39 11.83 2.52 -6.76
CA ILE A 39 13.02 1.68 -6.94
C ILE A 39 14.29 2.28 -6.34
N ARG A 40 14.41 3.63 -6.33
CA ARG A 40 15.60 4.35 -5.83
C ARG A 40 15.88 4.12 -4.34
N LEU A 41 14.91 3.63 -3.57
CA LEU A 41 15.05 3.35 -2.14
C LEU A 41 15.88 2.09 -1.86
N TYR A 42 16.12 1.27 -2.88
CA TYR A 42 16.87 0.00 -2.77
C TYR A 42 18.31 0.12 -3.24
N LYS A 43 18.82 1.34 -3.40
CA LYS A 43 20.19 1.57 -3.83
C LYS A 43 21.15 1.06 -2.76
N LYS A 44 22.19 0.33 -3.15
CA LYS A 44 23.18 -0.19 -2.21
C LYS A 44 23.91 0.97 -1.53
N ASN A 45 24.00 0.96 -0.20
CA ASN A 45 24.82 1.95 0.51
C ASN A 45 26.30 1.68 0.21
N LYS A 46 26.93 2.56 -0.57
CA LYS A 46 28.37 2.50 -0.90
C LYS A 46 29.26 3.12 0.19
N ASP A 47 28.69 3.56 1.30
CA ASP A 47 29.42 4.25 2.38
C ASP A 47 30.07 3.28 3.38
N SER A 48 31.04 2.50 2.90
CA SER A 48 32.05 1.89 3.77
C SER A 48 33.47 1.88 3.17
N MET A 49 33.70 2.50 2.01
CA MET A 49 35.06 2.79 1.56
C MET A 49 35.08 3.95 0.56
N GLU A 50 35.89 4.96 0.92
CA GLU A 50 36.46 6.04 0.11
C GLU A 50 35.85 7.44 0.13
N SER A 51 36.79 8.38 0.27
CA SER A 51 36.69 9.79 0.56
C SER A 51 36.61 10.63 -0.71
N ALA A 52 35.93 11.77 -0.57
CA ALA A 52 36.04 13.01 -1.36
C ALA A 52 35.46 13.02 -2.79
N GLY A 53 34.62 14.03 -3.04
CA GLY A 53 34.30 14.50 -4.39
C GLY A 53 32.87 14.99 -4.54
N GLN A 54 32.69 16.30 -4.38
CA GLN A 54 31.45 17.01 -4.64
C GLN A 54 31.24 17.16 -6.16
N ALA A 55 30.07 16.77 -6.69
CA ALA A 55 29.52 17.33 -7.93
C ALA A 55 28.02 17.03 -8.03
N ASP A 56 27.22 18.11 -8.06
CA ASP A 56 25.90 18.11 -8.68
C ASP A 56 26.00 17.50 -10.08
N ASN A 57 25.20 16.48 -10.35
CA ASN A 57 24.76 16.18 -11.70
C ASN A 57 23.47 15.35 -11.68
N ASP A 58 22.49 15.88 -12.40
CA ASP A 58 21.30 15.22 -12.90
C ASP A 58 21.72 13.98 -13.71
N LEU A 59 21.80 12.82 -13.05
CA LEU A 59 22.15 11.55 -13.67
C LEU A 59 20.93 10.62 -13.66
N THR A 60 20.26 10.61 -14.81
CA THR A 60 19.60 9.43 -15.36
C THR A 60 20.65 8.36 -15.74
N SER A 61 21.39 7.83 -14.76
CA SER A 61 22.04 6.53 -14.88
C SER A 61 21.29 5.54 -14.00
N THR A 62 20.33 4.86 -14.61
CA THR A 62 19.85 3.57 -14.11
C THR A 62 20.95 2.56 -14.36
N ASP A 63 22.01 2.62 -13.54
CA ASP A 63 22.95 1.51 -13.43
C ASP A 63 22.26 0.46 -12.55
N GLU A 64 21.56 -0.47 -13.19
CA GLU A 64 20.84 -1.58 -12.54
C GLU A 64 21.76 -2.39 -11.59
N ASP A 65 23.07 -2.34 -11.82
CA ASP A 65 24.10 -2.99 -11.01
C ASP A 65 24.34 -2.36 -9.62
N ASP A 66 23.86 -1.14 -9.35
CA ASP A 66 24.03 -0.46 -8.04
C ASP A 66 22.84 -0.70 -7.08
N MET A 67 21.87 -1.50 -7.52
CA MET A 67 20.66 -1.83 -6.77
C MET A 67 20.86 -3.11 -5.95
N ASP A 68 20.31 -3.14 -4.74
CA ASP A 68 20.23 -4.37 -3.96
C ASP A 68 19.14 -5.28 -4.54
N GLN A 69 19.54 -6.09 -5.52
CA GLN A 69 18.64 -6.93 -6.30
C GLN A 69 17.86 -7.93 -5.43
N GLU A 70 18.45 -8.39 -4.32
CA GLU A 70 17.78 -9.29 -3.38
C GLU A 70 16.64 -8.57 -2.66
N LEU A 71 16.89 -7.37 -2.13
CA LEU A 71 15.87 -6.55 -1.47
C LEU A 71 14.77 -6.09 -2.44
N VAL A 72 15.12 -5.78 -3.70
CA VAL A 72 14.14 -5.44 -4.73
C VAL A 72 13.23 -6.62 -5.01
N ALA A 73 13.77 -7.81 -5.22
CA ALA A 73 12.98 -9.01 -5.48
C ALA A 73 12.05 -9.36 -4.31
N GLU A 74 12.50 -9.20 -3.06
CA GLU A 74 11.66 -9.38 -1.87
C GLU A 74 10.51 -8.36 -1.84
N ALA A 75 10.78 -7.10 -2.14
CA ALA A 75 9.77 -6.06 -2.20
C ALA A 75 8.74 -6.34 -3.30
N GLU A 76 9.19 -6.71 -4.50
CA GLU A 76 8.30 -7.08 -5.61
C GLU A 76 7.39 -8.24 -5.23
N ALA A 77 7.94 -9.30 -4.63
CA ALA A 77 7.16 -10.45 -4.18
C ALA A 77 6.12 -10.05 -3.13
N ALA A 78 6.48 -9.22 -2.15
CA ALA A 78 5.57 -8.76 -1.10
C ALA A 78 4.43 -7.90 -1.66
N TRP A 79 4.72 -7.00 -2.60
CA TRP A 79 3.71 -6.16 -3.26
C TRP A 79 2.81 -6.97 -4.19
N ALA A 80 3.36 -7.89 -4.98
CA ALA A 80 2.60 -8.79 -5.82
C ALA A 80 1.64 -9.67 -5.00
N GLN A 81 2.11 -10.21 -3.87
CA GLN A 81 1.26 -10.98 -2.95
C GLN A 81 0.10 -10.15 -2.38
N ARG A 82 0.38 -8.89 -2.02
CA ARG A 82 -0.66 -7.97 -1.54
C ARG A 82 -1.70 -7.70 -2.62
N GLU A 83 -1.29 -7.36 -3.83
CA GLU A 83 -2.19 -7.09 -4.96
C GLU A 83 -3.04 -8.31 -5.30
N TRP A 84 -2.43 -9.50 -5.32
CA TRP A 84 -3.14 -10.75 -5.55
C TRP A 84 -4.21 -10.97 -4.49
N THR A 85 -3.87 -10.78 -3.21
CA THR A 85 -4.79 -10.93 -2.07
C THR A 85 -5.96 -9.94 -2.17
N ILE A 86 -5.69 -8.68 -2.55
CA ILE A 86 -6.74 -7.68 -2.77
C ILE A 86 -7.72 -8.14 -3.86
N GLN A 87 -7.18 -8.54 -5.00
CA GLN A 87 -7.99 -8.90 -6.19
C GLN A 87 -8.80 -10.18 -5.99
N HIS A 88 -8.21 -11.20 -5.36
CA HIS A 88 -8.76 -12.56 -5.37
C HIS A 88 -9.36 -13.00 -4.04
N VAL A 89 -9.06 -12.30 -2.94
CA VAL A 89 -9.59 -12.63 -1.62
C VAL A 89 -10.46 -11.50 -1.07
N LEU A 90 -9.90 -10.29 -0.94
CA LEU A 90 -10.59 -9.19 -0.27
C LEU A 90 -11.76 -8.65 -1.08
N PHE A 91 -11.59 -8.27 -2.34
CA PHE A 91 -12.69 -7.73 -3.14
C PHE A 91 -13.85 -8.73 -3.33
N PRO A 92 -13.61 -10.02 -3.61
CA PRO A 92 -14.68 -11.01 -3.64
C PRO A 92 -15.44 -11.11 -2.31
N SER A 93 -14.72 -11.11 -1.18
CA SER A 93 -15.32 -11.17 0.15
C SER A 93 -16.11 -9.91 0.49
N MET A 94 -15.55 -8.72 0.21
CA MET A 94 -16.23 -7.44 0.44
C MET A 94 -17.51 -7.34 -0.36
N ARG A 95 -17.51 -7.78 -1.64
CA ARG A 95 -18.69 -7.79 -2.50
C ARG A 95 -19.84 -8.60 -1.88
N LEU A 96 -19.54 -9.68 -1.18
CA LEU A 96 -20.54 -10.57 -0.58
C LEU A 96 -20.97 -10.13 0.83
N PHE A 97 -20.02 -9.67 1.65
CA PHE A 97 -20.23 -9.57 3.09
C PHE A 97 -20.15 -8.14 3.65
N LEU A 98 -19.49 -7.20 2.98
CA LEU A 98 -19.34 -5.84 3.51
C LEU A 98 -20.67 -5.07 3.42
N LYS A 99 -21.10 -4.51 4.56
CA LYS A 99 -22.20 -3.53 4.64
C LYS A 99 -21.62 -2.18 5.05
N PRO A 100 -21.20 -1.33 4.10
CA PRO A 100 -20.50 -0.10 4.44
C PRO A 100 -21.43 0.88 5.17
N PRO A 101 -21.03 1.45 6.32
CA PRO A 101 -21.79 2.50 6.99
C PRO A 101 -21.79 3.79 6.15
N LYS A 102 -22.83 4.61 6.33
CA LYS A 102 -23.00 5.88 5.59
C LYS A 102 -21.84 6.86 5.78
N SER A 103 -21.16 6.80 6.93
CA SER A 103 -20.00 7.66 7.22
C SER A 103 -18.86 7.48 6.22
N MET A 104 -18.69 6.28 5.66
CA MET A 104 -17.63 5.98 4.68
C MET A 104 -17.74 6.77 3.37
N ALA A 105 -18.91 7.35 3.09
CA ALA A 105 -19.12 8.20 1.92
C ALA A 105 -18.57 9.63 2.12
N THR A 106 -18.29 10.03 3.38
CA THR A 106 -17.91 11.40 3.73
C THR A 106 -16.60 11.50 4.51
N ASP A 107 -16.11 10.41 5.11
CA ASP A 107 -14.90 10.39 5.93
C ASP A 107 -13.59 10.19 5.13
N GLY A 108 -13.68 10.09 3.80
CA GLY A 108 -12.53 9.86 2.92
C GLY A 108 -12.22 8.38 2.66
N THR A 109 -12.99 7.43 3.21
CA THR A 109 -12.81 6.00 2.92
C THR A 109 -13.05 5.68 1.44
N PHE A 110 -14.14 6.20 0.86
CA PHE A 110 -14.43 6.07 -0.57
C PHE A 110 -14.52 7.43 -1.24
N VAL A 111 -13.62 7.70 -2.18
CA VAL A 111 -13.53 8.97 -2.91
C VAL A 111 -13.69 8.73 -4.40
N GLN A 112 -14.63 9.45 -5.03
CA GLN A 112 -14.80 9.40 -6.48
C GLN A 112 -13.72 10.24 -7.17
N ILE A 113 -12.76 9.57 -7.80
CA ILE A 113 -11.65 10.23 -8.51
C ILE A 113 -11.97 10.57 -9.97
N ALA A 114 -12.90 9.83 -10.59
CA ALA A 114 -13.27 10.00 -11.99
C ALA A 114 -14.69 9.50 -12.25
N SER A 115 -15.25 9.85 -13.41
CA SER A 115 -16.54 9.35 -13.87
C SER A 115 -16.56 9.20 -15.39
N LEU A 116 -17.07 8.07 -15.88
CA LEU A 116 -17.04 7.74 -17.31
C LEU A 116 -17.83 8.74 -18.16
N ASP A 117 -18.94 9.29 -17.64
CA ASP A 117 -19.74 10.33 -18.30
C ASP A 117 -18.94 11.62 -18.57
N LYS A 118 -17.98 11.95 -17.70
CA LYS A 118 -17.07 13.09 -17.90
C LYS A 118 -15.91 12.72 -18.80
N LEU A 119 -15.36 11.50 -18.65
CA LEU A 119 -14.25 11.02 -19.46
C LEU A 119 -14.64 10.88 -20.93
N TYR A 120 -15.82 10.35 -21.25
CA TYR A 120 -16.28 10.18 -22.64
C TYR A 120 -16.61 11.49 -23.36
N LYS A 121 -16.67 12.63 -22.66
CA LYS A 121 -16.77 13.96 -23.31
C LYS A 121 -15.44 14.46 -23.85
N ILE A 122 -14.33 13.88 -23.40
CA ILE A 122 -12.98 14.30 -23.74
C ILE A 122 -12.29 13.22 -24.59
N PHE A 123 -12.46 11.95 -24.21
CA PHE A 123 -11.86 10.80 -24.87
C PHE A 123 -12.85 10.16 -25.86
N GLU A 124 -12.86 10.70 -27.09
CA GLU A 124 -13.64 10.16 -28.21
C GLU A 124 -12.79 9.22 -29.10
N ARG A 125 -13.45 8.40 -29.91
CA ARG A 125 -12.76 7.53 -30.89
C ARG A 125 -12.18 8.40 -32.02
N CYS A 126 -10.99 8.05 -32.50
CA CYS A 126 -10.38 8.66 -33.68
C CYS A 126 -11.26 8.47 -34.93
#